data_AF-A0A419ANF6-F1
#
_entry.id   AF-A0A419ANF6-F1
#
_cell.length_a   1.000
_cell.length_b   1.000
_cell.length_c   1.000
_cell.angle_alpha   90.00
_cell.angle_beta   90.00
_cell.angle_gamma   90.00
#
_symmetry.space_group_name_H-M   'P 1'
#
loop_
_entity.id
_entity.type
_entity.pdbx_description
1 polymer ?
#
loop_
_entity_poly.entity_id
_entity_poly.type
_entity_poly.pdbx_seq_one_letter_code
_entity_poly.pdbx_strand_id
1 'polypeptide(L)'
;MNLKLRILSLSALLFAFAPAWAEESGVKAICELPRPTLPRKPAQTVRPEISIACGSNTVSQTVSMPPMPAVTTVPSPSGNVPAGSSTLVALISAAAGVFGALAGGLVSYLVARQKAKSDLELETKRLQANLVATERLRWLQDIRERLSNLYKQLDMQYNHLKRPVVPGSSATTQQQLDVISSEIMEQCNMITLMLNPAKPDQAELRDTLQQVLVFMLRAFQQAAAFNDTEYTRLKQAAFDAMTRLGVETWRQVKSLS
;
A
#
# COMPACT_ATOMS: atom_id res chain seq x y z
N MET A 1 22.85 -56.81 8.34
CA MET A 1 22.25 -56.43 9.64
C MET A 1 22.69 -55.01 9.99
N ASN A 2 21.77 -54.22 10.56
CA ASN A 2 21.97 -52.92 11.24
C ASN A 2 22.14 -51.64 10.39
N LEU A 3 21.02 -51.06 9.95
CA LEU A 3 20.91 -49.61 9.67
C LEU A 3 19.48 -49.07 9.89
N LYS A 4 18.78 -49.48 10.96
CA LYS A 4 17.44 -48.95 11.30
C LYS A 4 17.29 -48.44 12.74
N LEU A 5 18.38 -48.36 13.51
CA LEU A 5 18.32 -48.04 14.94
C LEU A 5 18.94 -46.68 15.32
N ARG A 6 18.85 -45.66 14.45
CA ARG A 6 19.31 -44.29 14.78
C ARG A 6 18.34 -43.15 14.44
N ILE A 7 17.09 -43.45 14.08
CA ILE A 7 16.08 -42.42 13.75
C ILE A 7 15.06 -42.20 14.90
N LEU A 8 15.11 -43.01 15.95
CA LEU A 8 14.14 -42.95 17.06
C LEU A 8 14.59 -42.16 18.30
N SER A 9 15.71 -41.45 18.26
CA SER A 9 16.19 -40.66 19.43
C SER A 9 16.18 -39.14 19.24
N LEU A 10 15.55 -38.62 18.19
CA LEU A 10 15.54 -37.18 17.88
C LEU A 10 14.16 -36.50 17.97
N SER A 11 13.17 -37.17 18.56
CA SER A 11 11.78 -36.68 18.68
C SER A 11 11.38 -36.27 20.11
N ALA A 12 12.34 -36.12 21.03
CA ALA A 12 12.06 -35.84 22.45
C ALA A 12 12.61 -34.49 22.97
N LEU A 13 12.87 -33.50 22.11
CA LEU A 13 13.49 -32.23 22.53
C LEU A 13 12.91 -30.96 21.88
N LEU A 14 11.62 -30.92 21.59
CA LEU A 14 10.92 -29.68 21.18
C LEU A 14 9.56 -29.50 21.87
N PHE A 15 9.51 -29.74 23.18
CA PHE A 15 8.44 -29.25 24.06
C PHE A 15 9.04 -28.23 25.04
N ALA A 16 9.14 -26.98 24.60
CA ALA A 16 9.21 -25.79 25.45
C ALA A 16 8.95 -24.57 24.58
N PHE A 17 8.29 -23.55 25.15
CA PHE A 17 7.86 -22.28 24.55
C PHE A 17 6.46 -22.24 23.91
N ALA A 18 5.46 -22.20 24.77
CA ALA A 18 4.24 -21.43 24.52
C ALA A 18 4.49 -19.94 24.81
N PRO A 19 3.77 -19.03 24.13
CA PRO A 19 3.30 -17.82 24.77
C PRO A 19 1.78 -17.84 24.87
N ALA A 20 1.30 -17.66 26.10
CA ALA A 20 -0.06 -17.30 26.45
C ALA A 20 -0.35 -15.87 25.99
N TRP A 21 -1.44 -15.64 25.24
CA TRP A 21 -2.24 -14.40 25.20
C TRP A 21 -3.54 -14.73 24.45
N ALA A 22 -4.59 -15.07 25.17
CA ALA A 22 -5.97 -15.04 24.69
C ALA A 22 -6.84 -14.67 25.89
N GLU A 23 -6.84 -13.37 26.18
CA GLU A 23 -7.74 -12.76 27.13
C GLU A 23 -9.06 -12.41 26.43
N GLU A 24 -10.11 -12.44 27.23
CA GLU A 24 -11.52 -12.53 26.90
C GLU A 24 -12.09 -11.38 26.07
N SER A 25 -13.05 -11.70 25.19
CA SER A 25 -14.22 -10.84 25.00
C SER A 25 -15.43 -11.70 24.63
N GLY A 26 -16.29 -11.91 25.62
CA GLY A 26 -17.55 -12.64 25.46
C GLY A 26 -18.57 -11.84 24.66
N VAL A 27 -19.25 -12.52 23.74
CA VAL A 27 -20.61 -12.17 23.33
C VAL A 27 -21.41 -13.47 23.28
N LYS A 28 -22.27 -13.63 24.27
CA LYS A 28 -23.25 -14.70 24.40
C LYS A 28 -24.42 -14.37 23.47
N ALA A 29 -24.43 -14.89 22.24
CA ALA A 29 -25.59 -14.79 21.37
C ALA A 29 -26.55 -15.94 21.68
N ILE A 30 -27.61 -15.62 22.42
CA ILE A 30 -28.78 -16.48 22.61
C ILE A 30 -29.54 -16.50 21.29
N CYS A 31 -29.52 -17.62 20.57
CA CYS A 31 -30.41 -17.84 19.44
C CYS A 31 -31.69 -18.54 19.95
N GLU A 32 -32.74 -17.77 20.19
CA GLU A 32 -34.09 -18.31 20.25
C GLU A 32 -34.51 -18.76 18.85
N LEU A 33 -35.04 -19.98 18.76
CA LEU A 33 -35.55 -20.57 17.52
C LEU A 33 -37.06 -20.26 17.42
N PRO A 34 -37.56 -19.54 16.39
CA PRO A 34 -38.97 -19.54 16.10
C PRO A 34 -39.32 -20.87 15.41
N ARG A 35 -40.25 -21.63 15.98
CA ARG A 35 -40.94 -22.72 15.26
C ARG A 35 -41.84 -22.11 14.18
N PRO A 36 -41.86 -22.67 12.96
CA PRO A 36 -43.09 -22.68 12.19
C PRO A 36 -43.47 -24.09 11.72
N THR A 37 -44.78 -24.24 11.73
CA THR A 37 -45.64 -25.36 11.32
C THR A 37 -45.45 -25.79 9.87
N LEU A 38 -45.47 -27.12 9.66
CA LEU A 38 -45.60 -27.76 8.34
C LEU A 38 -46.95 -27.40 7.68
N PRO A 39 -46.95 -27.19 6.35
CA PRO A 39 -47.85 -27.96 5.51
C PRO A 39 -47.16 -28.61 4.29
N ARG A 40 -47.83 -29.66 3.77
CA ARG A 40 -47.42 -30.58 2.70
C ARG A 40 -47.07 -29.89 1.34
N LYS A 41 -46.02 -30.44 0.70
CA LYS A 41 -45.59 -30.53 -0.73
C LYS A 41 -46.59 -30.11 -1.86
N PRO A 42 -46.13 -29.76 -3.10
CA PRO A 42 -45.02 -30.42 -3.82
C PRO A 42 -43.98 -29.53 -4.56
N ALA A 43 -42.78 -30.12 -4.70
CA ALA A 43 -41.67 -29.87 -5.64
C ALA A 43 -41.51 -28.47 -6.28
N GLN A 44 -40.57 -27.69 -5.75
CA GLN A 44 -39.92 -26.60 -6.49
C GLN A 44 -38.41 -26.65 -6.28
N THR A 45 -37.68 -26.58 -7.38
CA THR A 45 -36.22 -26.60 -7.49
C THR A 45 -35.63 -25.39 -6.74
N VAL A 46 -35.05 -25.63 -5.57
CA VAL A 46 -34.41 -24.57 -4.78
C VAL A 46 -33.06 -24.22 -5.42
N ARG A 47 -32.95 -22.99 -5.95
CA ARG A 47 -31.67 -22.33 -6.22
C ARG A 47 -31.21 -21.68 -4.91
N PRO A 48 -30.13 -22.12 -4.27
CA PRO A 48 -29.56 -21.37 -3.16
C PRO A 48 -28.73 -20.20 -3.72
N GLU A 49 -29.18 -18.98 -3.48
CA GLU A 49 -28.37 -17.78 -3.63
C GLU A 49 -27.61 -17.55 -2.32
N ILE A 50 -26.28 -17.56 -2.38
CA ILE A 50 -25.43 -17.30 -1.21
C ILE A 50 -24.96 -15.85 -1.33
N SER A 51 -25.54 -14.96 -0.53
CA SER A 51 -25.07 -13.59 -0.38
C SER A 51 -24.14 -13.53 0.83
N ILE A 52 -22.89 -13.11 0.61
CA ILE A 52 -21.94 -12.84 1.68
C ILE A 52 -21.78 -11.32 1.75
N ALA A 53 -22.31 -10.71 2.81
CA ALA A 53 -22.15 -9.29 3.08
C ALA A 53 -20.86 -9.08 3.88
N CYS A 54 -19.95 -8.26 3.34
CA CYS A 54 -18.74 -7.84 4.05
C CYS A 54 -18.70 -6.30 4.01
N GLY A 55 -19.25 -5.66 5.05
CA GLY A 55 -19.38 -4.20 5.10
C GLY A 55 -20.31 -3.64 4.01
N SER A 56 -19.93 -2.50 3.41
CA SER A 56 -20.78 -1.71 2.50
C SER A 56 -20.89 -2.21 1.06
N ASN A 57 -20.20 -3.30 0.69
CA ASN A 57 -20.23 -3.84 -0.67
C ASN A 57 -20.78 -5.27 -0.68
N THR A 58 -21.78 -5.52 -1.52
CA THR A 58 -22.35 -6.85 -1.79
C THR A 58 -21.85 -7.37 -3.13
N VAL A 59 -21.25 -8.56 -3.14
CA VAL A 59 -20.88 -9.28 -4.36
C VAL A 59 -21.80 -10.49 -4.49
N SER A 60 -22.61 -10.50 -5.55
CA SER A 60 -23.50 -11.62 -5.89
C SER A 60 -22.80 -12.52 -6.90
N GLN A 61 -22.58 -13.80 -6.56
CA GLN A 61 -22.00 -14.77 -7.49
C GLN A 61 -23.00 -15.87 -7.82
N THR A 62 -23.39 -15.96 -9.09
CA THR A 62 -24.27 -17.02 -9.59
C THR A 62 -23.44 -18.24 -9.95
N VAL A 63 -23.46 -19.28 -9.11
CA VAL A 63 -22.77 -20.54 -9.40
C VAL A 63 -23.77 -21.46 -10.12
N SER A 64 -23.50 -21.74 -11.39
CA SER A 64 -24.18 -22.79 -12.12
C SER A 64 -23.51 -24.13 -11.77
N MET A 65 -24.22 -24.99 -11.03
CA MET A 65 -23.77 -26.37 -10.87
C MET A 65 -23.82 -27.09 -12.22
N PRO A 66 -22.81 -27.88 -12.60
CA PRO A 66 -22.95 -28.83 -13.69
C PRO A 66 -24.08 -29.84 -13.33
N PRO A 67 -24.81 -30.36 -14.32
CA PRO A 67 -25.89 -31.32 -14.08
C PRO A 67 -25.32 -32.52 -13.30
N MET A 68 -25.99 -32.87 -12.19
CA MET A 68 -25.70 -34.10 -11.46
C MET A 68 -25.73 -35.27 -12.47
N PRO A 69 -24.69 -36.12 -12.54
CA PRO A 69 -24.88 -37.42 -13.15
C PRO A 69 -26.00 -38.12 -12.38
N ALA A 70 -27.03 -38.55 -13.11
CA ALA A 70 -28.13 -39.31 -12.56
C ALA A 70 -27.56 -40.46 -11.72
N VAL A 71 -27.88 -40.48 -10.43
CA VAL A 71 -27.64 -41.65 -9.58
C VAL A 71 -28.30 -42.83 -10.27
N THR A 72 -27.50 -43.72 -10.82
CA THR A 72 -27.97 -44.98 -11.35
C THR A 72 -28.47 -45.78 -10.15
N THR A 73 -29.78 -45.75 -9.91
CA THR A 73 -30.42 -46.72 -9.03
C THR A 73 -30.20 -48.07 -9.67
N VAL A 74 -29.25 -48.84 -9.14
CA VAL A 74 -29.05 -50.25 -9.46
C VAL A 74 -30.40 -50.94 -9.23
N PRO A 75 -30.95 -51.70 -10.21
CA PRO A 75 -32.17 -52.45 -9.98
C PRO A 75 -31.91 -53.48 -8.88
N SER A 76 -32.78 -53.53 -7.88
CA SER A 76 -32.77 -54.58 -6.85
C SER A 76 -32.81 -55.95 -7.53
N PRO A 77 -31.81 -56.83 -7.34
CA PRO A 77 -31.96 -58.21 -7.74
C PRO A 77 -32.91 -58.88 -6.73
N SER A 78 -34.10 -59.21 -7.19
CA SER A 78 -34.96 -60.21 -6.54
C SER A 78 -34.24 -61.56 -6.64
N GLY A 79 -33.47 -61.88 -5.61
CA GLY A 79 -32.72 -63.12 -5.49
C GLY A 79 -31.94 -63.08 -4.19
N ASN A 80 -32.05 -64.14 -3.38
CA ASN A 80 -31.41 -64.27 -2.07
C ASN A 80 -29.87 -64.20 -2.21
N VAL A 81 -29.30 -63.00 -2.21
CA VAL A 81 -27.87 -62.75 -2.06
C VAL A 81 -27.61 -62.50 -0.58
N PRO A 82 -26.56 -63.09 0.03
CA PRO A 82 -26.35 -62.99 1.47
C PRO A 82 -26.24 -61.52 1.90
N ALA A 83 -26.97 -61.18 2.97
CA ALA A 83 -27.07 -59.85 3.57
C ALA A 83 -25.71 -59.21 3.95
N GLY A 84 -24.61 -59.96 3.86
CA GLY A 84 -23.24 -59.50 4.08
C GLY A 84 -22.61 -58.72 2.93
N SER A 85 -23.15 -58.75 1.69
CA SER A 85 -22.54 -58.03 0.55
C SER A 85 -23.03 -56.57 0.45
N SER A 86 -24.34 -56.33 0.64
CA SER A 86 -24.96 -55.00 0.49
C SER A 86 -24.63 -54.06 1.67
N THR A 87 -24.49 -54.62 2.87
CA THR A 87 -24.04 -53.89 4.07
C THR A 87 -22.58 -53.46 3.98
N LEU A 88 -21.73 -54.30 3.39
CA LEU A 88 -20.30 -54.03 3.20
C LEU A 88 -20.08 -52.94 2.13
N VAL A 89 -20.85 -52.96 1.03
CA VAL A 89 -20.86 -51.89 0.03
C VAL A 89 -21.36 -50.56 0.61
N ALA A 90 -22.42 -50.58 1.43
CA ALA A 90 -22.92 -49.39 2.11
C ALA A 90 -21.91 -48.82 3.12
N LEU A 91 -21.20 -49.69 3.85
CA LEU A 91 -20.18 -49.28 4.83
C LEU A 91 -18.92 -48.73 4.15
N ILE A 92 -18.47 -49.33 3.04
CA ILE A 92 -17.39 -48.78 2.21
C ILE A 92 -17.80 -47.43 1.60
N SER A 93 -19.03 -47.30 1.10
CA SER A 93 -19.53 -46.04 0.53
C SER A 93 -19.67 -44.93 1.58
N ALA A 94 -20.19 -45.25 2.77
CA ALA A 94 -20.25 -44.31 3.89
C ALA A 94 -18.85 -43.90 4.37
N ALA A 95 -17.92 -44.85 4.47
CA ALA A 95 -16.53 -44.56 4.82
C ALA A 95 -15.87 -43.68 3.74
N ALA A 96 -16.03 -44.00 2.46
CA ALA A 96 -15.50 -43.21 1.35
C ALA A 96 -16.09 -41.78 1.31
N GLY A 97 -17.37 -41.62 1.64
CA GLY A 97 -18.01 -40.30 1.77
C GLY A 97 -17.39 -39.45 2.89
N VAL A 98 -17.16 -40.05 4.07
CA VAL A 98 -16.54 -39.35 5.21
C VAL A 98 -15.07 -39.01 4.92
N PHE A 99 -14.29 -39.95 4.36
CA PHE A 99 -12.91 -39.70 3.98
C PHE A 99 -12.79 -38.67 2.84
N GLY A 100 -13.69 -38.72 1.86
CA GLY A 100 -13.75 -37.73 0.78
C GLY A 100 -14.07 -36.33 1.28
N ALA A 101 -15.03 -36.19 2.21
CA ALA A 101 -15.37 -34.91 2.83
C ALA A 101 -14.22 -34.36 3.69
N LEU A 102 -13.53 -35.23 4.44
CA LEU A 102 -12.42 -34.84 5.31
C LEU A 102 -11.18 -34.43 4.49
N ALA A 103 -10.86 -35.18 3.43
CA ALA A 103 -9.80 -34.82 2.49
C ALA A 103 -10.13 -33.51 1.74
N GLY A 104 -11.37 -33.36 1.25
CA GLY A 104 -11.83 -32.13 0.59
C GLY A 104 -11.81 -30.91 1.52
N GLY A 105 -12.19 -31.08 2.78
CA GLY A 105 -12.11 -30.04 3.81
C GLY A 105 -10.68 -29.61 4.14
N LEU A 106 -9.75 -30.56 4.28
CA LEU A 106 -8.32 -30.28 4.50
C LEU A 106 -7.67 -29.56 3.32
N VAL A 107 -7.93 -30.00 2.09
CA VAL A 107 -7.42 -29.34 0.88
C VAL A 107 -7.99 -27.92 0.78
N SER A 108 -9.30 -27.76 1.01
CA SER A 108 -9.94 -26.44 0.99
C SER A 108 -9.38 -25.52 2.06
N TYR A 109 -9.09 -26.03 3.26
CA TYR A 109 -8.45 -25.27 4.33
C TYR A 109 -7.03 -24.83 3.96
N LEU A 110 -6.21 -25.72 3.38
CA LEU A 110 -4.86 -25.37 2.96
C LEU A 110 -4.85 -24.33 1.84
N VAL A 111 -5.75 -24.46 0.86
CA VAL A 111 -5.93 -23.48 -0.22
C VAL A 111 -6.41 -22.13 0.35
N ALA A 112 -7.41 -22.13 1.23
CA ALA A 112 -7.88 -20.92 1.88
C ALA A 112 -6.77 -20.25 2.72
N ARG A 113 -5.94 -21.04 3.41
CA ARG A 113 -4.80 -20.54 4.18
C ARG A 113 -3.70 -19.94 3.30
N GLN A 114 -3.39 -20.57 2.17
CA GLN A 114 -2.44 -20.01 1.21
C GLN A 114 -2.97 -18.72 0.59
N LYS A 115 -4.25 -18.70 0.21
CA LYS A 115 -4.91 -17.51 -0.34
C LYS A 115 -4.95 -16.36 0.67
N ALA A 116 -5.31 -16.63 1.92
CA ALA A 116 -5.31 -15.62 2.98
C ALA A 116 -3.90 -15.04 3.22
N LYS A 117 -2.85 -15.87 3.14
CA LYS A 117 -1.46 -15.39 3.23
C LYS A 117 -1.07 -14.54 2.03
N SER A 118 -1.37 -14.97 0.80
CA SER A 118 -1.07 -14.19 -0.40
C SER A 118 -1.81 -12.87 -0.43
N ASP A 119 -3.08 -12.86 0.00
CA ASP A 119 -3.90 -11.65 0.06
C ASP A 119 -3.34 -10.67 1.09
N LEU A 120 -2.93 -11.15 2.27
CA LEU A 120 -2.26 -10.31 3.28
C LEU A 120 -0.93 -9.73 2.76
N GLU A 121 -0.11 -10.52 2.07
CA GLU A 121 1.14 -10.04 1.47
C GLU A 121 0.89 -9.00 0.37
N LEU A 122 -0.20 -9.15 -0.39
CA LEU A 122 -0.57 -8.23 -1.45
C LEU A 122 -1.10 -6.91 -0.85
N GLU A 123 -1.95 -6.99 0.18
CA GLU A 123 -2.45 -5.82 0.90
C GLU A 123 -1.32 -5.05 1.59
N THR A 124 -0.41 -5.73 2.27
CA THR A 124 0.75 -5.08 2.91
C THR A 124 1.65 -4.36 1.88
N LYS A 125 1.92 -4.99 0.72
CA LYS A 125 2.65 -4.34 -0.37
C LYS A 125 1.91 -3.12 -0.93
N ARG A 126 0.58 -3.22 -1.12
CA ARG A 126 -0.24 -2.08 -1.56
C ARG A 126 -0.23 -0.94 -0.55
N LEU A 127 -0.34 -1.23 0.73
CA LEU A 127 -0.29 -0.23 1.80
C LEU A 127 1.08 0.46 1.85
N GLN A 128 2.17 -0.30 1.75
CA GLN A 128 3.52 0.26 1.68
C GLN A 128 3.71 1.14 0.44
N ALA A 129 3.25 0.68 -0.73
CA ALA A 129 3.29 1.45 -1.97
C ALA A 129 2.52 2.78 -1.85
N ASN A 130 1.32 2.74 -1.29
CA ASN A 130 0.51 3.94 -1.03
C ASN A 130 1.20 4.90 -0.07
N LEU A 131 1.76 4.40 1.03
CA LEU A 131 2.49 5.23 2.00
C LEU A 131 3.69 5.92 1.33
N VAL A 132 4.50 5.18 0.59
CA VAL A 132 5.66 5.73 -0.13
C VAL A 132 5.21 6.76 -1.17
N ALA A 133 4.12 6.49 -1.88
CA ALA A 133 3.57 7.43 -2.85
C ALA A 133 3.12 8.75 -2.19
N THR A 134 2.38 8.67 -1.09
CA THR A 134 1.93 9.84 -0.32
C THR A 134 3.11 10.65 0.20
N GLU A 135 4.12 10.01 0.79
CA GLU A 135 5.29 10.72 1.32
C GLU A 135 6.11 11.38 0.21
N ARG A 136 6.27 10.74 -0.96
CA ARG A 136 6.93 11.36 -2.12
C ARG A 136 6.20 12.60 -2.61
N LEU A 137 4.87 12.56 -2.65
CA LEU A 137 4.07 13.72 -3.06
C LEU A 137 4.12 14.82 -2.01
N ARG A 138 4.04 14.48 -0.72
CA ARG A 138 4.19 15.42 0.39
C ARG A 138 5.56 16.12 0.34
N TRP A 139 6.64 15.34 0.21
CA TRP A 139 7.99 15.86 0.05
C TRP A 139 8.10 16.82 -1.14
N LEU A 140 7.53 16.44 -2.29
CA LEU A 140 7.54 17.30 -3.49
C LEU A 140 6.76 18.60 -3.27
N GLN A 141 5.63 18.55 -2.58
CA GLN A 141 4.83 19.74 -2.24
C GLN A 141 5.57 20.68 -1.32
N ASP A 142 6.25 20.17 -0.29
CA ASP A 142 7.05 20.98 0.63
C ASP A 142 8.20 21.70 -0.10
N ILE A 143 8.89 21.02 -1.02
CA ILE A 143 9.91 21.68 -1.86
C ILE A 143 9.30 22.80 -2.72
N ARG A 144 8.12 22.57 -3.34
CA ARG A 144 7.46 23.60 -4.16
C ARG A 144 7.08 24.83 -3.35
N GLU A 145 6.54 24.64 -2.15
CA GLU A 145 6.18 25.73 -1.25
C GLU A 145 7.41 26.56 -0.86
N ARG A 146 8.49 25.89 -0.46
CA ARG A 146 9.77 26.54 -0.11
C ARG A 146 10.37 27.28 -1.28
N LEU A 147 10.36 26.69 -2.48
CA LEU A 147 10.88 27.33 -3.69
C LEU A 147 10.06 28.57 -4.07
N SER A 148 8.74 28.53 -3.91
CA SER A 148 7.86 29.67 -4.12
C SER A 148 8.20 30.82 -3.15
N ASN A 149 8.37 30.50 -1.87
CA ASN A 149 8.76 31.51 -0.87
C ASN A 149 10.15 32.09 -1.15
N LEU A 150 11.10 31.24 -1.54
CA LEU A 150 12.44 31.63 -1.95
C LEU A 150 12.41 32.61 -3.14
N TYR A 151 11.61 32.34 -4.17
CA TYR A 151 11.47 33.24 -5.32
C TYR A 151 10.88 34.60 -4.95
N LYS A 152 9.86 34.60 -4.08
CA LYS A 152 9.29 35.84 -3.53
C LYS A 152 10.37 36.68 -2.85
N GLN A 153 11.18 36.07 -2.00
CA GLN A 153 12.25 36.76 -1.25
C GLN A 153 13.39 37.23 -2.16
N LEU A 154 13.81 36.41 -3.12
CA LEU A 154 14.80 36.79 -4.13
C LEU A 154 14.34 38.01 -4.94
N ASP A 155 13.07 38.02 -5.37
CA ASP A 155 12.51 39.16 -6.10
C ASP A 155 12.44 40.41 -5.24
N MET A 156 12.05 40.30 -3.97
CA MET A 156 12.08 41.42 -3.03
C MET A 156 13.50 41.96 -2.90
N GLN A 157 14.48 41.09 -2.63
CA GLN A 157 15.88 41.47 -2.46
C GLN A 157 16.44 42.15 -3.71
N TYR A 158 16.23 41.54 -4.89
CA TYR A 158 16.71 42.07 -6.16
C TYR A 158 16.11 43.45 -6.47
N ASN A 159 14.81 43.62 -6.20
CA ASN A 159 14.13 44.91 -6.37
C ASN A 159 14.61 45.97 -5.35
N HIS A 160 14.94 45.57 -4.12
CA HIS A 160 15.52 46.48 -3.14
C HIS A 160 16.90 46.98 -3.57
N LEU A 161 17.74 46.11 -4.14
CA LEU A 161 19.05 46.48 -4.64
C LEU A 161 18.98 47.46 -5.82
N LYS A 162 17.98 47.31 -6.70
CA LYS A 162 17.78 48.21 -7.84
C LYS A 162 17.31 49.61 -7.48
N ARG A 163 16.68 49.78 -6.32
CA ARG A 163 16.09 51.06 -5.94
C ARG A 163 17.18 52.00 -5.41
N PRO A 164 17.17 53.29 -5.79
CA PRO A 164 18.07 54.26 -5.20
C PRO A 164 17.79 54.36 -3.69
N VAL A 165 18.85 54.26 -2.89
CA VAL A 165 18.77 54.38 -1.43
C VAL A 165 18.51 55.84 -1.07
N VAL A 166 17.46 56.09 -0.29
CA VAL A 166 17.12 57.44 0.18
C VAL A 166 18.21 57.89 1.17
N PRO A 167 18.73 59.13 1.06
CA PRO A 167 19.69 59.66 2.03
C PRO A 167 19.12 59.57 3.45
N GLY A 168 19.85 58.91 4.36
CA GLY A 168 19.44 58.70 5.75
C GLY A 168 18.68 57.40 6.03
N SER A 169 18.29 56.61 5.03
CA SER A 169 17.62 55.31 5.22
C SER A 169 18.55 54.11 5.02
N SER A 170 19.86 54.32 4.80
CA SER A 170 20.80 53.26 4.43
C SER A 170 20.87 52.12 5.46
N ALA A 171 20.89 52.45 6.76
CA ALA A 171 20.90 51.47 7.84
C ALA A 171 19.62 50.59 7.83
N THR A 172 18.46 51.20 7.65
CA THR A 172 17.18 50.49 7.59
C THR A 172 17.08 49.61 6.35
N THR A 173 17.54 50.10 5.20
CA THR A 173 17.59 49.32 3.95
C THR A 173 18.54 48.14 4.08
N GLN A 174 19.70 48.33 4.71
CA GLN A 174 20.65 47.25 4.96
C GLN A 174 20.04 46.19 5.89
N GLN A 175 19.41 46.60 7.00
CA GLN A 175 18.76 45.67 7.91
C GLN A 175 17.66 44.85 7.23
N GLN A 176 16.87 45.46 6.34
CA GLN A 176 15.86 44.74 5.54
C GLN A 176 16.51 43.73 4.60
N LEU A 177 17.61 44.09 3.93
CA LEU A 177 18.36 43.19 3.07
C LEU A 177 18.97 42.02 3.84
N ASP A 178 19.45 42.25 5.06
CA ASP A 178 20.02 41.21 5.92
C ASP A 178 18.94 40.20 6.36
N VAL A 179 17.75 40.67 6.74
CA VAL A 179 16.60 39.82 7.06
C VAL A 179 16.16 38.98 5.85
N ILE A 180 16.03 39.61 4.67
CA ILE A 180 15.66 38.87 3.47
C ILE A 180 16.75 37.85 3.11
N SER A 181 18.03 38.20 3.29
CA SER A 181 19.16 37.29 3.03
C SER A 181 19.12 36.07 3.95
N SER A 182 18.83 36.24 5.24
CA SER A 182 18.75 35.13 6.18
C SER A 182 17.60 34.18 5.84
N GLU A 183 16.44 34.72 5.45
CA GLU A 183 15.30 33.92 5.01
C GLU A 183 15.61 33.14 3.71
N ILE A 184 16.26 33.78 2.73
CA ILE A 184 16.72 33.13 1.49
C ILE A 184 17.66 31.96 1.80
N MET A 185 18.63 32.19 2.68
CA MET A 185 19.58 31.15 3.11
C MET A 185 18.87 30.00 3.81
N GLU A 186 17.91 30.29 4.69
CA GLU A 186 17.10 29.27 5.36
C GLU A 186 16.37 28.39 4.34
N GLN A 187 15.64 28.99 3.40
CA GLN A 187 14.90 28.22 2.39
C GLN A 187 15.81 27.41 1.49
N CYS A 188 16.93 27.98 1.03
CA CYS A 188 17.91 27.26 0.21
C CYS A 188 18.54 26.09 0.96
N ASN A 189 18.89 26.27 2.24
CA ASN A 189 19.45 25.20 3.07
C ASN A 189 18.45 24.08 3.28
N MET A 190 17.19 24.42 3.60
CA MET A 190 16.12 23.43 3.77
C MET A 190 15.91 22.62 2.49
N ILE A 191 15.79 23.28 1.34
CA ILE A 191 15.65 22.58 0.05
C ILE A 191 16.87 21.70 -0.21
N THR A 192 18.09 22.20 0.00
CA THR A 192 19.32 21.44 -0.23
C THR A 192 19.39 20.18 0.62
N LEU A 193 18.97 20.23 1.88
CA LEU A 193 18.94 19.07 2.79
C LEU A 193 17.87 18.04 2.41
N MET A 194 16.80 18.47 1.74
CA MET A 194 15.75 17.58 1.25
C MET A 194 16.13 16.86 -0.05
N LEU A 195 17.19 17.30 -0.73
CA LEU A 195 17.64 16.77 -2.01
C LEU A 195 18.78 15.76 -1.82
N ASN A 196 18.70 14.65 -2.54
CA ASN A 196 19.74 13.65 -2.63
C ASN A 196 20.68 13.96 -3.81
N PRO A 197 21.97 14.30 -3.55
CA PRO A 197 22.91 14.66 -4.60
C PRO A 197 23.28 13.49 -5.52
N ALA A 198 23.00 12.24 -5.14
CA ALA A 198 23.25 11.08 -6.00
C ALA A 198 22.23 10.96 -7.15
N LYS A 199 21.11 11.70 -7.09
CA LYS A 199 20.09 11.70 -8.14
C LYS A 199 20.30 12.91 -9.07
N PRO A 200 20.40 12.71 -10.40
CA PRO A 200 20.75 13.79 -11.33
C PRO A 200 19.74 14.94 -11.32
N ASP A 201 18.44 14.65 -11.32
CA ASP A 201 17.39 15.68 -11.30
C ASP A 201 17.42 16.54 -10.02
N GLN A 202 17.85 15.94 -8.91
CA GLN A 202 17.95 16.61 -7.62
C GLN A 202 19.25 17.41 -7.50
N ALA A 203 20.36 16.87 -8.04
CA ALA A 203 21.62 17.60 -8.15
C ALA A 203 21.46 18.84 -9.03
N GLU A 204 20.75 18.75 -10.16
CA GLU A 204 20.52 19.87 -11.06
C GLU A 204 19.76 21.03 -10.36
N LEU A 205 18.71 20.72 -9.59
CA LEU A 205 17.99 21.73 -8.82
C LEU A 205 18.91 22.41 -7.80
N ARG A 206 19.71 21.62 -7.07
CA ARG A 206 20.68 22.14 -6.10
C ARG A 206 21.70 23.07 -6.76
N ASP A 207 22.30 22.65 -7.87
CA ASP A 207 23.32 23.43 -8.58
C ASP A 207 22.74 24.74 -9.12
N THR A 208 21.50 24.71 -9.61
CA THR A 208 20.83 25.90 -10.12
C THR A 208 20.50 26.88 -8.99
N LEU A 209 20.03 26.39 -7.84
CA LEU A 209 19.83 27.21 -6.65
C LEU A 209 21.14 27.86 -6.18
N GLN A 210 22.25 27.12 -6.20
CA GLN A 210 23.56 27.66 -5.86
C GLN A 210 23.98 28.77 -6.84
N GLN A 211 23.73 28.61 -8.15
CA GLN A 211 24.01 29.65 -9.13
C GLN A 211 23.19 30.92 -8.89
N VAL A 212 21.92 30.79 -8.49
CA VAL A 212 21.08 31.94 -8.11
C VAL A 212 21.68 32.67 -6.90
N LEU A 213 22.10 31.96 -5.86
CA LEU A 213 22.75 32.56 -4.70
C LEU A 213 24.05 33.28 -5.06
N VAL A 214 24.89 32.66 -5.89
CA VAL A 214 26.14 33.26 -6.38
C VAL A 214 25.87 34.50 -7.23
N PHE A 215 24.81 34.50 -8.05
CA PHE A 215 24.38 35.69 -8.77
C PHE A 215 23.96 36.81 -7.81
N MET A 216 23.12 36.51 -6.82
CA MET A 216 22.68 37.52 -5.85
C MET A 216 23.85 38.11 -5.06
N LEU A 217 24.79 37.27 -4.60
CA LEU A 217 26.00 37.74 -3.92
C LEU A 217 26.82 38.69 -4.80
N ARG A 218 26.99 38.38 -6.09
CA ARG A 218 27.66 39.27 -7.04
C ARG A 218 26.90 40.58 -7.24
N ALA A 219 25.57 40.53 -7.32
CA ALA A 219 24.72 41.71 -7.45
C ALA A 219 24.84 42.65 -6.22
N PHE A 220 24.91 42.09 -5.00
CA PHE A 220 25.18 42.84 -3.78
C PHE A 220 26.54 43.54 -3.81
N GLN A 221 27.58 42.86 -4.29
CA GLN A 221 28.95 43.39 -4.29
C GLN A 221 29.17 44.47 -5.35
N GLN A 222 28.50 44.37 -6.50
CA GLN A 222 28.79 45.22 -7.66
C GLN A 222 27.91 46.46 -7.80
N ALA A 223 26.84 46.60 -7.00
CA ALA A 223 25.96 47.77 -6.80
C ALA A 223 25.40 48.51 -8.05
N ALA A 224 25.82 48.20 -9.28
CA ALA A 224 25.52 48.98 -10.48
C ALA A 224 25.34 48.13 -11.76
N ALA A 225 25.77 46.86 -11.78
CA ALA A 225 25.65 45.97 -12.93
C ALA A 225 24.49 44.97 -12.74
N PHE A 226 23.25 45.46 -12.79
CA PHE A 226 22.07 44.60 -12.74
C PHE A 226 21.85 43.92 -14.10
N ASN A 227 22.01 42.60 -14.13
CA ASN A 227 21.74 41.79 -15.33
C ASN A 227 20.39 41.06 -15.21
N ASP A 228 19.33 41.74 -15.63
CA ASP A 228 17.97 41.19 -15.59
C ASP A 228 17.82 39.92 -16.41
N THR A 229 18.50 39.85 -17.55
CA THR A 229 18.44 38.67 -18.42
C THR A 229 19.06 37.45 -17.76
N GLU A 230 20.20 37.59 -17.08
CA GLU A 230 20.83 36.51 -16.33
C GLU A 230 19.98 36.09 -15.13
N TYR A 231 19.42 37.06 -14.39
CA TYR A 231 18.53 36.79 -13.26
C TYR A 231 17.31 35.97 -13.68
N THR A 232 16.58 36.41 -14.71
CA THR A 232 15.41 35.69 -15.23
C THR A 232 15.78 34.31 -15.75
N ARG A 233 16.91 34.18 -16.45
CA ARG A 233 17.40 32.88 -16.95
C ARG A 233 17.66 31.90 -15.81
N LEU A 234 18.31 32.35 -14.73
CA LEU A 234 18.62 31.49 -13.57
C LEU A 234 17.35 31.05 -12.82
N LYS A 235 16.38 31.96 -12.63
CA LYS A 235 15.07 31.60 -12.07
C LYS A 235 14.33 30.59 -12.92
N GLN A 236 14.34 30.77 -14.24
CA GLN A 236 13.70 29.84 -15.16
C GLN A 236 14.36 28.46 -15.09
N ALA A 237 15.70 28.41 -15.08
CA ALA A 237 16.43 27.15 -14.96
C ALA A 237 16.07 26.39 -13.67
N ALA A 238 15.95 27.08 -12.53
CA ALA A 238 15.57 26.45 -11.27
C ALA A 238 14.10 25.98 -11.29
N PHE A 239 13.20 26.73 -11.95
CA PHE A 239 11.81 26.32 -12.14
C PHE A 239 11.70 25.08 -13.03
N ASP A 240 12.47 25.03 -14.12
CA ASP A 240 12.50 23.91 -15.05
C ASP A 240 13.08 22.66 -14.37
N ALA A 241 14.14 22.80 -13.57
CA ALA A 241 14.70 21.71 -12.76
C ALA A 241 13.69 21.17 -11.75
N MET A 242 12.96 22.06 -11.05
CA MET A 242 11.88 21.65 -10.15
C MET A 242 10.74 20.93 -10.89
N THR A 243 10.43 21.36 -12.10
CA THR A 243 9.41 20.73 -12.95
C THR A 243 9.84 19.33 -13.38
N ARG A 244 11.10 19.17 -13.84
CA ARG A 244 11.71 17.86 -14.16
C ARG A 244 11.66 16.92 -12.95
N LEU A 245 12.06 17.41 -11.78
CA LEU A 245 11.99 16.64 -10.53
C LEU A 245 10.56 16.18 -10.22
N GLY A 246 9.57 17.06 -10.44
CA GLY A 246 8.15 16.72 -10.28
C GLY A 246 7.67 15.64 -11.25
N VAL A 247 8.06 15.72 -12.52
CA VAL A 247 7.73 14.70 -13.53
C VAL A 247 8.33 13.35 -13.17
N GLU A 248 9.59 13.31 -12.75
CA GLU A 248 10.24 12.06 -12.35
C GLU A 248 9.62 11.48 -11.08
N THR A 249 9.31 12.31 -10.09
CA THR A 249 8.61 11.88 -8.86
C THR A 249 7.25 11.28 -9.21
N TRP A 250 6.50 11.92 -10.12
CA TRP A 250 5.21 11.42 -10.57
C TRP A 250 5.31 10.08 -11.32
N ARG A 251 6.34 9.92 -12.16
CA ARG A 251 6.66 8.65 -12.83
C ARG A 251 6.92 7.54 -11.81
N GLN A 252 7.70 7.83 -10.77
CA GLN A 252 8.01 6.88 -9.71
C GLN A 252 6.78 6.53 -8.84
N VAL A 253 5.86 7.48 -8.63
CA VAL A 253 4.59 7.21 -7.94
C VAL A 253 3.70 6.29 -8.78
N LYS A 254 3.58 6.56 -10.09
CA LYS A 254 2.82 5.71 -11.02
C LYS A 254 3.37 4.29 -11.14
N SER A 255 4.66 4.08 -10.95
CA SER A 255 5.24 2.72 -10.96
C SER A 255 4.94 1.90 -9.71
N LEU A 256 4.44 2.53 -8.63
CA LEU A 256 4.10 1.86 -7.38
C LEU A 256 2.63 1.41 -7.31
N SER A 257 1.77 2.02 -8.13
CA SER A 257 0.34 1.70 -8.26
C SER A 257 0.08 0.64 -9.32
#